data_AF-A0A0W0ZF24-F1
#
_entry.id   AF-A0A0W0ZF24-F1
#
_cell.length_a   1.000
_cell.length_b   1.000
_cell.length_c   1.000
_cell.angle_alpha   90.00
_cell.angle_beta   90.00
_cell.angle_gamma   90.00
#
_symmetry.space_group_name_H-M   'P 1'
#
loop_
_entity.id
_entity.type
_entity.pdbx_description
1 polymer ?
#
loop_
_entity_poly.entity_id
_entity_poly.type
_entity_poly.pdbx_seq_one_letter_code
_entity_poly.pdbx_strand_id
1 'polypeptide(L)'
;MNKCWVALLIALGLASCSAKNEYYYQTHPDELQQALKACPEKQPQGLTCEQMETLATRMNELAYQLQMSPQGFGQKIIALQEAIAKEQNQLKTERNNENLEVSLMKKKQDLADHLAVVRWFESPKS
;
A
#
# COMPACT_ATOMS: atom_id res chain seq x y z
N MET A 1 12.13 43.66 1.40
CA MET A 1 11.02 42.71 1.17
C MET A 1 11.45 41.29 0.74
N ASN A 2 12.75 40.97 0.59
CA ASN A 2 13.19 39.63 0.14
C ASN A 2 13.65 38.66 1.26
N LYS A 3 13.74 39.10 2.51
CA LYS A 3 14.27 38.25 3.61
C LYS A 3 13.28 37.19 4.10
N CYS A 4 11.97 37.44 4.01
CA CYS A 4 10.96 36.47 4.45
C CYS A 4 10.79 35.29 3.48
N TRP A 5 11.06 35.49 2.19
CA TRP A 5 10.95 34.44 1.17
C TRP A 5 12.00 33.33 1.33
N VAL A 6 13.22 33.69 1.73
CA VAL A 6 14.29 32.71 1.97
C VAL A 6 13.97 31.84 3.19
N ALA A 7 13.38 32.42 4.24
CA ALA A 7 12.97 31.67 5.42
C ALA A 7 11.84 30.67 5.14
N LEU A 8 10.92 31.01 4.23
CA LEU A 8 9.82 30.12 3.82
C LEU A 8 10.32 28.88 3.05
N LEU A 9 11.31 29.06 2.17
CA LEU A 9 11.91 27.97 1.39
C LEU A 9 12.71 27.00 2.27
N ILE A 10 13.36 27.49 3.32
CA ILE A 10 14.09 26.63 4.27
C ILE A 10 13.13 25.80 5.14
N ALA A 11 12.00 26.38 5.56
CA ALA A 11 10.99 25.67 6.35
C ALA A 11 10.29 24.54 5.55
N LEU A 12 10.10 24.72 4.23
CA LEU A 12 9.53 23.71 3.34
C LEU A 12 10.49 22.53 3.06
N GLY A 13 11.80 22.73 3.23
CA GLY A 13 12.82 21.68 3.00
C GLY A 13 12.91 20.63 4.11
N LEU A 14 12.42 20.91 5.33
CA LEU A 14 12.54 20.01 6.48
C LEU A 14 11.40 18.97 6.59
N ALA A 15 10.36 19.08 5.77
CA ALA A 15 9.20 18.17 5.80
C ALA A 15 9.34 16.94 4.88
N SER A 16 10.49 16.74 4.21
CA SER A 16 10.64 15.68 3.20
C SER A 16 10.98 14.30 3.79
N CYS A 17 11.20 14.17 5.10
CA CYS A 17 11.45 12.87 5.72
C CYS A 17 10.10 12.20 6.04
N SER A 18 9.45 11.63 5.02
CA SER A 18 8.29 10.76 5.22
C SER A 18 8.71 9.55 6.04
N ALA A 19 8.02 9.28 7.16
CA ALA A 19 8.20 8.05 7.90
C ALA A 19 7.88 6.85 6.98
N LYS A 20 8.78 5.86 6.92
CA LYS A 20 8.51 4.60 6.22
C LYS A 20 7.46 3.84 7.02
N ASN A 21 6.32 3.55 6.40
CA ASN A 21 5.19 2.81 6.97
C ASN A 21 4.85 1.62 6.04
N GLU A 22 3.85 0.81 6.39
CA GLU A 22 3.43 -0.35 5.58
C GLU A 22 3.20 0.02 4.11
N TYR A 23 2.48 1.12 3.85
CA TYR A 23 2.20 1.61 2.51
C TYR A 23 3.47 1.95 1.70
N TYR A 24 4.50 2.51 2.34
CA TYR A 24 5.79 2.78 1.70
C TYR A 24 6.41 1.48 1.16
N TYR A 25 6.53 0.46 2.00
CA TYR A 25 7.14 -0.81 1.58
C TYR A 25 6.27 -1.58 0.59
N GLN A 26 4.94 -1.49 0.71
CA GLN A 26 3.99 -2.06 -0.25
C GLN A 26 4.17 -1.50 -1.67
N THR A 27 4.57 -0.24 -1.80
CA THR A 27 4.71 0.43 -3.10
C THR A 27 6.14 0.41 -3.63
N HIS A 28 7.12 -0.01 -2.82
CA HIS A 28 8.55 -0.03 -3.14
C HIS A 28 9.12 -1.44 -2.92
N PRO A 29 9.06 -2.34 -3.94
CA PRO A 29 9.42 -3.75 -3.77
C PRO A 29 10.90 -3.95 -3.38
N ASP A 30 11.81 -3.13 -3.91
CA ASP A 30 13.23 -3.23 -3.59
C ASP A 30 13.51 -2.84 -2.13
N GLU A 31 12.82 -1.81 -1.62
CA GLU A 31 12.92 -1.36 -0.23
C GLU A 31 12.34 -2.41 0.73
N LEU A 32 11.22 -3.03 0.36
CA LEU A 32 10.65 -4.17 1.09
C LEU A 32 11.63 -5.33 1.17
N GLN A 33 12.25 -5.71 0.04
CA GLN A 33 13.22 -6.79 0.00
C GLN A 33 14.49 -6.46 0.79
N GLN A 34 14.99 -5.23 0.71
CA GLN A 34 16.15 -4.78 1.48
C GLN A 34 15.86 -4.78 2.98
N ALA A 35 14.70 -4.27 3.40
CA ALA A 35 14.27 -4.27 4.79
C ALA A 35 14.14 -5.70 5.34
N LEU A 36 13.59 -6.63 4.55
CA LEU A 36 13.46 -8.02 4.94
C LEU A 36 14.82 -8.71 5.09
N LYS A 37 15.76 -8.46 4.16
CA LYS A 37 17.15 -9.00 4.25
C LYS A 37 17.91 -8.50 5.47
N ALA A 38 17.59 -7.31 5.95
CA ALA A 38 18.24 -6.72 7.12
C ALA A 38 17.70 -7.26 8.45
N CYS A 39 16.56 -7.94 8.44
CA CYS A 39 15.99 -8.56 9.63
C CYS A 39 16.68 -9.91 9.96
N PRO A 40 16.86 -10.26 11.26
CA PRO A 40 16.49 -9.48 12.44
C PRO A 40 17.56 -8.48 12.91
N GLU A 41 18.74 -8.45 12.27
CA GLU A 41 19.90 -7.66 12.72
C GLU A 41 19.61 -6.14 12.79
N LYS A 42 18.75 -5.64 11.89
CA LYS A 42 18.32 -4.25 11.85
C LYS A 42 16.82 -4.16 11.58
N GLN A 43 16.08 -3.76 12.61
CA GLN A 43 14.64 -3.53 12.48
C GLN A 43 14.37 -2.33 11.53
N PRO A 44 13.48 -2.50 10.53
CA PRO A 44 13.08 -1.41 9.64
C PRO A 44 12.26 -0.34 10.38
N GLN A 45 12.29 0.88 9.87
CA GLN A 45 11.48 1.97 10.43
C GLN A 45 10.00 1.68 10.22
N GLY A 46 9.20 1.89 11.28
CA GLY A 46 7.73 1.87 11.25
C GLY A 46 7.06 0.49 11.30
N LEU A 47 7.82 -0.61 11.21
CA LEU A 47 7.30 -1.98 11.27
C LEU A 47 8.23 -2.87 12.09
N THR A 48 7.69 -3.91 12.72
CA THR A 48 8.49 -5.01 13.26
C THR A 48 8.95 -5.93 12.13
N CYS A 49 10.00 -6.73 12.36
CA CYS A 49 10.43 -7.73 11.38
C CYS A 49 9.33 -8.76 11.08
N GLU A 50 8.51 -9.11 12.06
CA GLU A 50 7.34 -9.99 11.88
C GLU A 50 6.26 -9.34 10.99
N GLN A 51 5.97 -8.05 11.20
CA GLN A 51 5.05 -7.30 10.34
C GLN A 51 5.61 -7.16 8.92
N MET A 52 6.93 -6.98 8.79
CA MET A 52 7.61 -6.91 7.50
C MET A 52 7.54 -8.24 6.74
N GLU A 53 7.75 -9.37 7.43
CA GLU A 53 7.64 -10.71 6.85
C GLU A 53 6.20 -11.00 6.41
N THR A 54 5.21 -10.61 7.24
CA THR A 54 3.79 -10.74 6.90
C THR A 54 3.45 -9.95 5.64
N LEU A 55 3.90 -8.69 5.55
CA LEU A 55 3.72 -7.86 4.36
C LEU A 55 4.41 -8.48 3.14
N ALA A 56 5.67 -8.89 3.26
CA ALA A 56 6.42 -9.50 2.17
C ALA A 56 5.75 -10.76 1.63
N THR A 57 5.27 -11.62 2.52
CA THR A 57 4.56 -12.85 2.16
C THR A 57 3.29 -12.54 1.37
N ARG A 58 2.45 -11.64 1.89
CA ARG A 58 1.20 -11.22 1.23
C ARG A 58 1.46 -10.65 -0.17
N MET A 59 2.45 -9.77 -0.30
CA MET A 59 2.78 -9.16 -1.58
C MET A 59 3.40 -10.15 -2.58
N ASN A 60 4.23 -11.09 -2.11
CA ASN A 60 4.81 -12.13 -2.96
C ASN A 60 3.75 -13.11 -3.46
N GLU A 61 2.77 -13.48 -2.62
CA GLU A 61 1.64 -14.32 -3.05
C GLU A 61 0.83 -13.64 -4.15
N LEU A 62 0.56 -12.34 -4.02
CA LEU A 62 -0.13 -11.57 -5.05
C LEU A 62 0.71 -11.45 -6.33
N ALA A 63 2.01 -11.23 -6.22
CA ALA A 63 2.93 -11.23 -7.36
C ALA A 63 2.92 -12.58 -8.10
N TYR A 64 2.93 -13.68 -7.35
CA TYR A 64 2.81 -15.03 -7.92
C TYR A 64 1.47 -15.24 -8.62
N GLN A 65 0.36 -14.82 -8.01
CA GLN A 65 -0.96 -14.91 -8.64
C GLN A 65 -1.05 -14.11 -9.94
N LEU A 66 -0.47 -12.90 -9.97
CA LEU A 66 -0.41 -12.06 -11.16
C LEU A 66 0.40 -12.75 -12.27
N GLN A 67 1.56 -13.32 -11.95
CA GLN A 67 2.38 -14.05 -12.92
C GLN A 67 1.66 -15.30 -13.47
N MET A 68 0.97 -16.05 -12.60
CA MET A 68 0.28 -17.28 -12.97
C MET A 68 -0.95 -17.05 -13.85
N SER A 69 -1.73 -15.99 -13.59
CA SER A 69 -2.90 -15.65 -14.39
C SER A 69 -3.17 -14.15 -14.37
N PRO A 70 -2.58 -13.37 -15.30
CA PRO A 70 -2.80 -11.93 -15.37
C PRO A 70 -4.27 -11.56 -15.57
N GLN A 71 -5.00 -12.30 -16.40
CA GLN A 71 -6.42 -12.06 -16.64
C GLN A 71 -7.26 -12.36 -15.40
N GLY A 72 -6.99 -13.48 -14.71
CA GLY A 72 -7.67 -13.81 -13.46
C GLY A 72 -7.38 -12.79 -12.35
N PHE A 73 -6.15 -12.28 -12.30
CA PHE A 73 -5.79 -11.19 -11.40
C PHE A 73 -6.56 -9.90 -11.70
N GLY A 74 -6.66 -9.52 -12.98
CA GLY A 74 -7.46 -8.38 -13.42
C GLY A 74 -8.95 -8.52 -13.06
N GLN A 75 -9.52 -9.72 -13.24
CA GLN A 75 -10.91 -10.00 -12.84
C GLN A 75 -11.13 -9.82 -11.33
N LYS A 76 -10.16 -10.20 -10.49
CA LYS A 76 -10.23 -9.95 -9.03
C LYS A 76 -10.24 -8.46 -8.70
N ILE A 77 -9.43 -7.65 -9.39
CA ILE A 77 -9.43 -6.18 -9.21
C ILE A 77 -10.80 -5.60 -9.54
N ILE A 78 -11.40 -6.00 -10.66
CA ILE A 78 -12.74 -5.54 -11.08
C ILE A 78 -13.79 -5.95 -10.03
N ALA A 79 -13.76 -7.22 -9.58
CA ALA A 79 -14.69 -7.71 -8.57
C ALA A 79 -14.56 -6.95 -7.23
N LEU A 80 -13.33 -6.61 -6.81
CA LEU A 80 -13.09 -5.78 -5.63
C LEU A 80 -13.68 -4.37 -5.80
N GLN A 81 -13.49 -3.74 -6.96
CA GLN A 81 -14.05 -2.42 -7.26
C GLN A 81 -15.59 -2.43 -7.25
N GLU A 82 -16.21 -3.44 -7.87
CA GLU A 82 -17.67 -3.62 -7.86
C GLU A 82 -18.20 -3.81 -6.43
N ALA A 83 -17.54 -4.65 -5.63
CA ALA A 83 -17.92 -4.89 -4.24
C ALA A 83 -17.79 -3.63 -3.38
N ILE A 84 -16.70 -2.86 -3.54
CA ILE A 84 -16.50 -1.57 -2.86
C ILE A 84 -17.62 -0.59 -3.22
N ALA A 85 -17.95 -0.45 -4.51
CA ALA A 85 -19.01 0.45 -4.95
C ALA A 85 -20.38 0.05 -4.38
N LYS A 86 -20.66 -1.26 -4.31
CA LYS A 86 -21.89 -1.78 -3.71
C LYS A 86 -21.96 -1.48 -2.21
N GLU A 87 -20.90 -1.79 -1.45
CA GLU A 87 -20.87 -1.57 0.00
C GLU A 87 -20.90 -0.08 0.35
N GLN A 88 -20.23 0.78 -0.44
CA GLN A 88 -20.32 2.24 -0.29
C GLN A 88 -21.74 2.76 -0.51
N ASN A 89 -22.48 2.19 -1.45
CA ASN A 89 -23.88 2.56 -1.66
C ASN A 89 -24.77 2.06 -0.53
N GLN A 90 -24.53 0.85 -0.01
CA GLN A 90 -25.26 0.31 1.15
C GLN A 90 -25.03 1.15 2.42
N LEU A 91 -23.82 1.65 2.67
CA LEU A 91 -23.54 2.54 3.82
C LEU A 91 -24.27 3.88 3.75
N LYS A 92 -24.71 4.33 2.56
CA LYS A 92 -25.55 5.54 2.46
C LYS A 92 -26.93 5.31 3.08
N THR A 93 -27.44 4.08 3.05
CA THR A 93 -28.73 3.69 3.60
C THR A 93 -28.61 3.10 5.01
N GLU A 94 -27.50 2.43 5.33
CA GLU A 94 -27.22 1.75 6.60
C GLU A 94 -26.05 2.43 7.34
N ARG A 95 -26.21 3.71 7.69
CA ARG A 95 -25.13 4.61 8.14
C ARG A 95 -24.30 4.19 9.36
N ASN A 96 -24.66 3.13 10.08
CA ASN A 96 -23.96 2.67 11.29
C ASN A 96 -23.71 1.15 11.30
N ASN A 97 -23.59 0.54 10.12
CA ASN A 97 -23.28 -0.90 10.03
C ASN A 97 -21.75 -1.10 10.15
N GLU A 98 -21.26 -1.22 11.38
CA GLU A 98 -19.83 -1.40 11.68
C GLU A 98 -19.21 -2.58 10.93
N ASN A 99 -19.95 -3.69 10.79
CA ASN A 99 -19.49 -4.85 10.03
C ASN A 99 -19.28 -4.52 8.54
N LEU A 100 -20.18 -3.72 7.97
CA LEU A 100 -20.08 -3.27 6.59
C LEU A 100 -18.92 -2.28 6.40
N GLU A 101 -18.65 -1.42 7.38
CA GLU A 101 -17.49 -0.51 7.36
C GLU A 101 -16.17 -1.27 7.43
N VAL A 102 -16.05 -2.25 8.33
CA VAL A 102 -14.86 -3.12 8.44
C VAL A 102 -14.65 -3.92 7.15
N SER A 103 -15.74 -4.48 6.61
CA SER A 103 -15.74 -5.20 5.33
C SER A 103 -15.25 -4.32 4.17
N LEU A 104 -15.73 -3.07 4.10
CA LEU A 104 -15.36 -2.10 3.08
C LEU A 104 -13.89 -1.68 3.21
N MET A 105 -13.42 -1.44 4.44
CA MET A 105 -12.02 -1.09 4.70
C MET A 105 -11.08 -2.21 4.28
N LYS A 106 -11.42 -3.46 4.60
CA LYS A 106 -10.65 -4.63 4.16
C LYS A 106 -10.57 -4.73 2.64
N LYS A 107 -11.70 -4.58 1.92
CA LYS A 107 -11.69 -4.64 0.44
C LYS A 107 -10.87 -3.52 -0.18
N LYS A 108 -10.91 -2.32 0.39
CA LYS A 108 -10.06 -1.20 -0.08
C LYS A 108 -8.58 -1.51 0.10
N GLN A 109 -8.20 -2.13 1.22
CA GLN A 109 -6.84 -2.59 1.44
C GLN A 109 -6.46 -3.69 0.44
N ASP A 110 -7.32 -4.71 0.26
CA ASP A 110 -7.08 -5.78 -0.71
C ASP A 110 -6.90 -5.20 -2.13
N LEU A 111 -7.73 -4.23 -2.53
CA LEU A 111 -7.61 -3.54 -3.82
C LEU A 111 -6.29 -2.77 -3.94
N ALA A 112 -5.87 -2.07 -2.88
CA ALA A 112 -4.60 -1.34 -2.87
C ALA A 112 -3.41 -2.30 -3.04
N ASP A 113 -3.43 -3.45 -2.38
CA ASP A 113 -2.41 -4.49 -2.48
C ASP A 113 -2.32 -5.06 -3.90
N HIS A 114 -3.46 -5.41 -4.51
CA HIS A 114 -3.48 -5.90 -5.89
C HIS A 114 -2.93 -4.87 -6.88
N LEU A 115 -3.34 -3.60 -6.74
CA LEU A 115 -2.85 -2.53 -7.62
C LEU A 115 -1.38 -2.19 -7.38
N ALA A 116 -0.88 -2.32 -6.14
CA ALA A 116 0.53 -2.11 -5.85
C ALA A 116 1.39 -3.16 -6.57
N VAL A 117 0.99 -4.44 -6.54
CA VAL A 117 1.68 -5.50 -7.29
C VAL A 117 1.65 -5.24 -8.79
N VAL A 118 0.52 -4.83 -9.37
CA VAL A 118 0.48 -4.47 -10.81
C VAL A 118 1.53 -3.41 -11.13
N ARG A 119 1.61 -2.35 -10.30
CA ARG A 119 2.62 -1.30 -10.48
C ARG A 119 4.05 -1.81 -10.39
N TRP A 120 4.34 -2.81 -9.56
CA TRP A 120 5.68 -3.40 -9.47
C TRP A 120 6.14 -4.00 -10.80
N PHE A 121 5.22 -4.63 -11.54
CA PHE A 121 5.52 -5.27 -12.81
C PHE A 121 5.51 -4.31 -14.00
N GLU A 122 4.76 -3.22 -13.89
CA GLU A 122 4.66 -2.18 -14.93
C GLU A 122 5.72 -1.09 -14.80
N SER A 123 6.33 -0.93 -13.62
CA SER A 123 7.36 0.09 -13.40
C SER A 123 8.69 -0.34 -14.02
N PRO A 124 9.30 0.46 -14.92
CA PRO A 124 10.61 0.13 -15.47
C PRO A 124 11.63 0.07 -14.33
N LYS A 125 12.43 -1.00 -14.29
CA LYS A 125 13.65 -1.01 -13.47
C LYS A 125 14.57 0.06 -14.07
N SER A 126 14.72 1.17 -13.34
CA SER A 126 15.60 2.27 -13.75
C SER A 126 17.06 1.85 -13.71
#